data_AF-A0A9X2VP12-F1
#
_entry.id   AF-A0A9X2VP12-F1
#
_cell.length_a   1.000
_cell.length_b   1.000
_cell.length_c   1.000
_cell.angle_alpha   90.00
_cell.angle_beta   90.00
_cell.angle_gamma   90.00
#
_symmetry.space_group_name_H-M   'P 1'
#
loop_
_entity.id
_entity.type
_entity.pdbx_description
1 polymer ?
#
loop_
_entity_poly.entity_id
_entity_poly.type
_entity_poly.pdbx_seq_one_letter_code
_entity_poly.pdbx_strand_id
1 'polypeptide(L)' 'MLVRDTAQAGGWMLKPTKPQAAAYEDLEALEELEAARATEAAAAEDTQAEA' A
#
# COMPACT_ATOMS: atom_id res chain seq x y z
N MET A 1 7.28 -12.34 14.01
CA MET A 1 7.33 -12.90 15.38
C MET A 1 5.90 -12.99 15.88
N LEU A 2 5.47 -14.10 16.51
CA LEU A 2 4.11 -14.19 17.07
C LEU A 2 4.10 -13.63 18.50
N VAL A 3 3.11 -12.80 18.82
CA VAL A 3 2.89 -12.22 20.15
C VAL A 3 1.48 -12.59 20.60
N ARG A 4 1.34 -12.95 21.87
CA ARG A 4 0.03 -13.23 22.46
C ARG A 4 -0.81 -11.97 22.40
N ASP A 5 -1.97 -12.05 21.77
CA ASP A 5 -2.97 -11.01 21.82
C ASP A 5 -3.64 -11.09 23.21
N THR A 6 -3.48 -10.03 24.01
CA THR A 6 -4.10 -9.94 25.33
C THR A 6 -5.50 -9.33 25.28
N ALA A 7 -5.91 -8.76 24.14
CA ALA A 7 -7.23 -8.20 23.91
C ALA A 7 -8.24 -9.28 23.47
N GLN A 8 -7.80 -10.31 22.75
CA GLN A 8 -8.59 -11.51 22.48
C GLN A 8 -8.11 -12.66 23.35
N ALA A 9 -8.99 -13.21 24.20
CA ALA A 9 -8.69 -14.31 25.10
C ALA A 9 -8.15 -15.56 24.36
N GLY A 10 -6.83 -15.65 24.20
CA GLY A 10 -6.14 -16.78 23.56
C GLY A 10 -5.69 -16.58 22.12
N GLY A 11 -5.78 -15.36 21.56
CA GLY A 11 -5.30 -15.06 20.22
C GLY A 11 -3.77 -14.98 20.12
N TRP A 12 -3.21 -15.37 18.98
CA TRP A 12 -1.83 -15.07 18.62
C TRP A 12 -1.83 -14.08 17.45
N MET A 13 -1.16 -12.95 17.63
CA MET A 13 -1.00 -11.92 16.62
C MET A 13 0.39 -12.02 15.98
N LEU A 14 0.45 -12.02 14.66
CA LEU A 14 1.72 -11.94 13.94
C LEU A 14 2.19 -10.48 13.94
N LYS A 15 3.27 -10.18 14.67
CA LYS A 15 3.95 -8.90 14.53
C LYS A 15 4.82 -8.93 13.28
N PRO A 16 4.68 -7.91 12.39
CA PRO A 16 5.60 -7.71 11.29
C PRO A 16 7.02 -7.68 11.83
N THR A 17 7.92 -8.44 11.22
CA THR A 17 9.34 -8.28 11.51
C THR A 17 9.82 -6.97 10.87
N LYS A 18 10.87 -6.34 11.41
CA LYS A 18 11.48 -5.12 10.83
C LYS A 18 11.61 -5.14 9.28
N PRO A 19 12.03 -6.25 8.63
CA PRO A 19 12.06 -6.30 7.16
C PRO A 19 10.69 -6.32 6.49
N GLN A 20 9.63 -6.79 7.15
CA GLN A 20 8.27 -6.76 6.60
C GLN A 20 7.66 -5.36 6.65
N ALA A 21 7.94 -4.58 7.69
CA ALA A 21 7.46 -3.19 7.77
C ALA A 21 8.01 -2.32 6.62
N ALA A 22 9.32 -2.42 6.35
CA ALA A 22 9.94 -1.72 5.23
C ALA A 22 9.34 -2.13 3.87
N ALA A 23 9.03 -3.42 3.68
CA ALA A 23 8.41 -3.89 2.45
C ALA A 23 6.99 -3.34 2.23
N TYR A 24 6.25 -3.00 3.29
CA TYR A 24 4.94 -2.36 3.17
C TYR A 24 5.04 -0.87 2.84
N GLU A 25 6.00 -0.15 3.43
CA GLU A 25 6.27 1.25 3.10
C GLU A 25 6.71 1.40 1.62
N ASP A 26 7.57 0.48 1.14
CA ASP A 26 7.99 0.45 -0.26
C ASP A 26 6.82 0.16 -1.22
N LEU A 27 5.87 -0.70 -0.81
CA LEU A 27 4.67 -1.02 -1.59
C LEU A 27 3.72 0.18 -1.69
N GLU A 28 3.45 0.85 -0.57
CA GLU A 28 2.57 2.04 -0.53
C GLU A 28 3.12 3.15 -1.45
N ALA A 29 4.44 3.39 -1.41
CA ALA A 29 5.08 4.37 -2.30
C ALA A 29 4.95 4.02 -3.79
N LEU A 30 5.00 2.73 -4.14
CA LEU A 30 4.80 2.28 -5.52
C LEU A 30 3.36 2.47 -5.99
N GLU A 31 2.39 2.16 -5.13
CA GLU A 31 0.95 2.34 -5.43
C GLU A 31 0.60 3.83 -5.65
N GLU A 32 1.17 4.74 -4.85
CA GLU A 32 1.01 6.18 -5.05
C GLU A 32 1.57 6.65 -6.40
N LEU A 33 2.76 6.17 -6.78
CA LEU A 33 3.37 6.50 -8.07
C LEU A 33 2.55 5.96 -9.25
N GLU A 34 1.99 4.76 -9.13
CA GLU A 34 1.11 4.19 -10.16
C GLU A 34 -0.20 4.98 -10.28
N ALA A 35 -0.81 5.39 -9.16
CA ALA A 35 -2.01 6.22 -9.15
C ALA A 35 -1.76 7.61 -9.78
N ALA A 36 -0.62 8.22 -9.52
CA ALA A 36 -0.22 9.49 -10.13
C ALA A 36 -0.09 9.33 -11.66
N ARG A 37 0.59 8.27 -12.14
CA ARG A 37 0.71 7.98 -13.57
C ARG A 37 -0.64 7.70 -14.23
N ALA A 38 -1.53 6.97 -13.57
CA ALA A 38 -2.87 6.71 -14.08
C ALA A 38 -3.68 8.01 -14.21
N THR A 39 -3.53 8.95 -13.28
CA THR A 39 -4.17 10.26 -13.33
C THR A 39 -3.62 11.11 -14.47
N GLU A 40 -2.30 11.12 -14.65
CA GLU A 40 -1.65 11.82 -15.78
C GLU A 40 -2.06 11.24 -17.13
N ALA A 41 -2.13 9.91 -17.23
CA ALA A 41 -2.58 9.22 -18.44
C ALA A 41 -4.05 9.56 -18.77
N ALA A 42 -4.94 9.53 -17.76
CA ALA A 42 -6.34 9.91 -17.94
C ALA A 42 -6.49 11.38 -18.35
N ALA A 43 -5.71 12.30 -17.77
CA ALA A 43 -5.72 13.71 -18.15
C ALA A 43 -5.22 13.93 -19.60
N ALA A 44 -4.20 13.17 -20.03
CA ALA A 44 -3.68 13.22 -21.38
C ALA A 44 -4.70 12.72 -22.42
N GLU A 45 -5.43 11.65 -22.11
CA GLU A 45 -6.50 11.12 -22.97
C GLU A 45 -7.68 12.09 -23.09
N ASP A 46 -8.08 12.74 -21.99
CA ASP A 46 -9.19 13.72 -21.98
C ASP A 46 -8.85 14.96 -22.83
N THR A 47 -7.61 15.43 -22.76
CA THR A 47 -7.12 16.56 -23.58
C THR A 47 -7.06 16.21 -25.08
N GLN A 48 -6.90 14.92 -25.42
CA GLN A 48 -6.83 14.44 -26.79
C GLN A 48 -8.21 14.13 -27.39
N ALA A 49 -9.23 13.91 -26.56
CA ALA A 49 -10.62 13.71 -26.98
C ALA A 49 -11.37 15.03 -27.29
N GLU A 50 -10.86 16.17 -26.82
CA GLU A 50 -11.46 17.50 -27.01
C GLU A 50 -10.88 18.29 -28.22
N ALA A 51 -9.91 17.73 -28.95
CA ALA A 51 -9.26 18.32 -30.13
C ALA A 51 -9.78 17.75 -31.47
#